data_AF-M0K465-F1
#
_entry.id   AF-M0K465-F1
#
_cell.length_a   1.000
_cell.length_b   1.000
_cell.length_c   1.000
_cell.angle_alpha   90.00
_cell.angle_beta   90.00
_cell.angle_gamma   90.00
#
_symmetry.space_group_name_H-M   'P 1'
#
loop_
_entity.id
_entity.type
_entity.pdbx_description
1 polymer ?
#
loop_
_entity_poly.entity_id
_entity_poly.type
_entity_poly.pdbx_seq_one_letter_code
_entity_poly.pdbx_strand_id
1 'polypeptide(L)'
;MTDGQALVKTLDFQLNIQSDNESLLYDATLEARWAYNETIRLAKEGVDWNAIPDRVADDADLVKNTTQRVVAKALGAIENYYEYDDFGQPSHTKDGAYPLRANYEEGYNLSLTDDGDVAFRISAKPYKHVKGVLKGDDAHLDILKNALTSDEWKIGTAEALFHDDNPELHVNVTNTEQTVRDKQNSRTVVGVDVNEDNVALTALSENGVENTLVIDFPEIKFERHRYFTMRKRVQNAGKDSIHDTL
;
A
#
# COMPACT_ATOMS: atom_id res chain seq x y z
N MET A 1 1.67 2.96 31.55
CA MET A 1 1.07 2.76 30.21
C MET A 1 2.24 2.79 29.25
N THR A 2 2.43 1.75 28.43
CA THR A 2 3.58 1.68 27.53
C THR A 2 3.37 2.66 26.38
N ASP A 3 4.13 3.76 26.37
CA ASP A 3 4.10 4.83 25.35
C ASP A 3 4.60 4.40 23.94
N GLY A 4 4.73 3.09 23.71
CA GLY A 4 5.25 2.50 22.49
C GLY A 4 4.16 1.79 21.69
N GLN A 5 4.07 2.11 20.40
CA GLN A 5 3.34 1.34 19.39
C GLN A 5 4.26 0.25 18.82
N ALA A 6 3.67 -0.84 18.33
CA ALA A 6 4.46 -1.92 17.73
C ALA A 6 5.20 -1.44 16.48
N LEU A 7 6.48 -1.82 16.31
CA LEU A 7 7.20 -1.55 15.07
C LEU A 7 6.69 -2.47 13.96
N VAL A 8 5.89 -1.92 13.05
CA VAL A 8 5.39 -2.63 11.88
C VAL A 8 6.14 -2.15 10.63
N LYS A 9 6.57 -3.09 9.80
CA LYS A 9 7.11 -2.83 8.46
C LYS A 9 6.22 -3.50 7.42
N THR A 10 6.04 -2.84 6.28
CA THR A 10 5.47 -3.45 5.08
C THR A 10 6.61 -3.80 4.14
N LEU A 11 6.69 -5.07 3.76
CA LEU A 11 7.68 -5.61 2.83
C LEU A 11 6.98 -5.91 1.51
N ASP A 12 7.40 -5.27 0.43
CA ASP A 12 6.88 -5.50 -0.92
C ASP A 12 7.71 -6.55 -1.67
N PHE A 13 7.01 -7.43 -2.39
CA PHE A 13 7.60 -8.47 -3.22
C PHE A 13 6.82 -8.62 -4.52
N GLN A 14 7.54 -8.83 -5.62
CA GLN A 14 6.95 -9.32 -6.86
C GLN A 14 6.59 -10.80 -6.72
N LEU A 15 5.43 -11.17 -7.27
CA LEU A 15 4.95 -12.54 -7.32
C LEU A 15 5.44 -13.22 -8.60
N ASN A 16 6.48 -14.05 -8.50
CA ASN A 16 6.84 -14.96 -9.59
C ASN A 16 5.92 -16.18 -9.56
N ILE A 17 4.77 -16.07 -10.22
CA ILE A 17 3.70 -17.08 -10.24
C ILE A 17 4.14 -18.29 -11.08
N GLN A 18 3.96 -19.49 -10.53
CA GLN A 18 4.37 -20.77 -11.13
C GLN A 18 3.22 -21.78 -11.26
N SER A 19 2.01 -21.42 -10.83
CA SER A 19 0.84 -22.30 -10.84
C SER A 19 -0.04 -22.18 -12.08
N ASP A 20 0.42 -21.48 -13.13
CA ASP A 20 -0.27 -21.28 -14.42
C ASP A 20 -1.74 -20.81 -14.30
N ASN A 21 -2.03 -20.04 -13.25
CA ASN A 21 -3.40 -19.59 -12.93
C ASN A 21 -3.45 -18.17 -12.38
N GLU A 22 -2.54 -17.30 -12.86
CA GLU A 22 -2.45 -15.90 -12.48
C GLU A 22 -3.77 -15.12 -12.64
N SER A 23 -4.56 -15.45 -13.68
CA SER A 23 -5.88 -14.84 -13.91
C SER A 23 -6.82 -15.00 -12.70
N LEU A 24 -6.66 -16.08 -11.92
CA LEU A 24 -7.41 -16.30 -10.68
C LEU A 24 -7.13 -15.20 -9.65
N LEU A 25 -5.88 -14.74 -9.55
CA LEU A 25 -5.49 -13.68 -8.63
C LEU A 25 -6.12 -12.36 -9.07
N TYR A 26 -6.04 -12.05 -10.37
CA TYR A 26 -6.64 -10.85 -10.94
C TYR A 26 -8.16 -10.84 -10.75
N ASP A 27 -8.87 -11.91 -11.10
CA ASP A 27 -10.32 -12.04 -10.90
C ASP A 27 -10.71 -11.83 -9.44
N ALA A 28 -9.93 -12.37 -8.50
CA ALA A 28 -10.16 -12.18 -7.07
C ALA A 28 -9.97 -10.71 -6.65
N THR A 29 -9.06 -9.95 -7.25
CA THR A 29 -8.94 -8.50 -6.98
C THR A 29 -10.15 -7.70 -7.47
N LEU A 30 -10.82 -8.15 -8.53
CA LEU A 30 -12.10 -7.57 -8.98
C LEU A 30 -13.24 -7.91 -8.02
N GLU A 31 -13.26 -9.14 -7.50
CA GLU A 31 -14.22 -9.54 -6.48
C GLU A 31 -14.02 -8.76 -5.16
N ALA A 32 -12.75 -8.50 -4.79
CA ALA A 32 -12.42 -7.63 -3.66
C ALA A 32 -12.88 -6.20 -3.88
N ARG A 33 -12.84 -5.69 -5.13
CA ARG A 33 -13.42 -4.38 -5.46
C ARG A 33 -14.92 -4.37 -5.21
N TRP A 34 -15.62 -5.40 -5.68
CA TRP A 34 -17.05 -5.54 -5.44
C TRP A 34 -17.35 -5.56 -3.94
N ALA A 35 -16.68 -6.40 -3.15
CA ALA A 35 -16.92 -6.50 -1.70
C ALA A 35 -16.64 -5.17 -0.96
N TYR A 36 -15.57 -4.46 -1.35
CA TYR A 36 -15.27 -3.13 -0.81
C TYR A 36 -16.39 -2.14 -1.15
N ASN A 37 -16.76 -2.04 -2.42
CA ASN A 37 -17.80 -1.12 -2.88
C ASN A 37 -19.15 -1.42 -2.22
N GLU A 38 -19.53 -2.69 -2.13
CA GLU A 38 -20.79 -3.11 -1.53
C GLU A 38 -20.84 -2.77 -0.04
N THR A 39 -19.74 -2.94 0.67
CA THR A 39 -19.61 -2.50 2.07
C THR A 39 -19.86 -0.99 2.20
N ILE A 40 -19.21 -0.19 1.34
CA ILE A 40 -19.40 1.27 1.34
C ILE A 40 -20.84 1.65 0.98
N ARG A 41 -21.46 0.97 0.00
CA ARG A 41 -22.84 1.22 -0.42
C ARG A 41 -23.83 0.94 0.72
N LEU A 42 -23.75 -0.24 1.35
CA LEU A 42 -24.62 -0.65 2.46
C LEU A 42 -24.51 0.31 3.65
N ALA A 43 -23.29 0.72 4.00
CA ALA A 43 -23.08 1.67 5.08
C ALA A 43 -23.63 3.06 4.76
N LYS A 44 -23.54 3.54 3.51
CA LYS A 44 -24.18 4.80 3.07
C LYS A 44 -25.71 4.72 3.08
N GLU A 45 -26.27 3.53 2.88
CA GLU A 45 -27.71 3.28 2.97
C GLU A 45 -28.22 3.13 4.41
N GLY A 46 -27.34 3.25 5.41
CA GLY A 46 -27.70 3.20 6.83
C GLY A 46 -27.92 1.78 7.36
N VAL A 47 -27.39 0.75 6.69
CA VAL A 47 -27.38 -0.61 7.23
C VAL A 47 -26.50 -0.67 8.48
N ASP A 48 -26.94 -1.43 9.49
CA ASP A 48 -26.15 -1.68 10.71
C ASP A 48 -24.78 -2.27 10.35
N TRP A 49 -23.72 -1.59 10.78
CA TRP A 49 -22.33 -1.97 10.47
C TRP A 49 -21.98 -3.37 10.97
N ASN A 50 -22.64 -3.85 12.02
CA ASN A 50 -22.43 -5.22 12.52
C ASN A 50 -23.04 -6.29 11.61
N ALA A 51 -24.05 -5.93 10.81
CA ALA A 51 -24.71 -6.84 9.87
C ALA A 51 -24.06 -6.85 8.47
N ILE A 52 -23.28 -5.82 8.13
CA ILE A 52 -22.63 -5.70 6.81
C ILE A 52 -21.65 -6.85 6.53
N PRO A 53 -20.76 -7.26 7.46
CA PRO A 53 -19.82 -8.34 7.21
C PRO A 53 -20.47 -9.65 6.76
N ASP A 54 -21.56 -10.05 7.41
CA ASP A 54 -22.26 -11.29 7.05
C ASP A 54 -22.95 -11.16 5.69
N ARG A 55 -23.62 -10.03 5.42
CA ARG A 55 -24.28 -9.78 4.13
C ARG A 55 -23.31 -9.84 2.95
N VAL A 56 -22.15 -9.20 3.09
CA VAL A 56 -21.13 -9.21 2.02
C VAL A 56 -20.50 -10.59 1.88
N ALA A 57 -20.29 -11.31 3.00
CA ALA A 57 -19.72 -12.64 2.98
C ALA A 57 -20.62 -13.71 2.33
N ASP A 58 -21.93 -13.54 2.38
CA ASP A 58 -22.89 -14.47 1.76
C ASP A 58 -22.80 -14.47 0.21
N ASP A 59 -22.48 -13.32 -0.38
CA ASP A 59 -22.45 -13.13 -1.83
C ASP A 59 -21.03 -13.10 -2.43
N ALA A 60 -19.98 -12.87 -1.61
CA ALA A 60 -18.60 -12.77 -2.08
C ALA A 60 -18.03 -14.12 -2.56
N ASP A 61 -17.47 -14.16 -3.78
CA ASP A 61 -16.68 -15.31 -4.28
C ASP A 61 -15.21 -15.23 -3.83
N LEU A 62 -15.00 -15.04 -2.53
CA LEU A 62 -13.68 -14.96 -1.88
C LEU A 62 -13.61 -15.90 -0.67
N VAL A 63 -12.39 -16.19 -0.21
CA VAL A 63 -12.21 -16.88 1.08
C VAL A 63 -12.70 -15.97 2.20
N LYS A 64 -13.42 -16.55 3.18
CA LYS A 64 -14.01 -15.82 4.31
C LYS A 64 -13.04 -14.84 4.99
N ASN A 65 -11.79 -15.26 5.22
CA ASN A 65 -10.75 -14.39 5.77
C ASN A 65 -10.56 -13.12 4.94
N THR A 66 -10.40 -13.28 3.62
CA THR A 66 -10.20 -12.18 2.68
C THR A 66 -11.39 -11.24 2.66
N THR A 67 -12.62 -11.77 2.55
CA THR A 67 -13.84 -10.94 2.59
C THR A 67 -13.90 -10.13 3.87
N GLN A 68 -13.68 -10.75 5.03
CA GLN A 68 -13.68 -10.05 6.31
C GLN A 68 -12.63 -8.93 6.38
N ARG A 69 -11.43 -9.17 5.86
CA ARG A 69 -10.36 -8.14 5.86
C ARG A 69 -10.67 -6.99 4.91
N VAL A 70 -11.30 -7.26 3.76
CA VAL A 70 -11.74 -6.23 2.80
C VAL A 70 -12.89 -5.41 3.38
N VAL A 71 -13.90 -6.06 3.96
CA VAL A 71 -15.03 -5.38 4.65
C VAL A 71 -14.51 -4.52 5.79
N ALA A 72 -13.62 -5.05 6.64
CA ALA A 72 -13.04 -4.28 7.75
C ALA A 72 -12.27 -3.05 7.25
N LYS A 73 -11.53 -3.17 6.13
CA LYS A 73 -10.85 -2.02 5.50
C LYS A 73 -11.83 -0.97 4.97
N ALA A 74 -12.95 -1.42 4.39
CA ALA A 74 -14.01 -0.52 3.90
C ALA A 74 -14.70 0.21 5.05
N LEU A 75 -15.12 -0.50 6.11
CA LEU A 75 -15.74 0.12 7.29
C LEU A 75 -14.79 1.11 7.97
N GLY A 76 -13.50 0.77 8.13
CA GLY A 76 -12.50 1.69 8.66
C GLY A 76 -12.30 2.95 7.81
N ALA A 77 -12.48 2.87 6.48
CA ALA A 77 -12.45 4.06 5.62
C ALA A 77 -13.67 4.98 5.85
N ILE A 78 -14.83 4.41 6.17
CA ILE A 78 -16.03 5.19 6.53
C ILE A 78 -15.88 5.79 7.92
N GLU A 79 -15.34 5.03 8.88
CA GLU A 79 -15.03 5.52 10.23
C GLU A 79 -14.10 6.73 10.17
N ASN A 80 -13.00 6.64 9.42
CA ASN A 80 -12.09 7.75 9.19
C ASN A 80 -12.80 8.97 8.56
N TYR A 81 -13.68 8.76 7.58
CA TYR A 81 -14.43 9.86 6.98
C TYR A 81 -15.26 10.64 8.00
N TYR A 82 -15.89 9.96 8.96
CA TYR A 82 -16.63 10.61 10.04
C TYR A 82 -15.72 11.18 11.15
N GLU A 83 -14.58 10.54 11.44
CA GLU A 83 -13.61 11.04 12.43
C GLU A 83 -12.96 12.36 11.97
N TYR A 84 -12.73 12.53 10.67
CA TYR A 84 -12.07 13.70 10.07
C TYR A 84 -13.06 14.68 9.42
N ASP A 85 -14.22 14.92 10.04
CA ASP A 85 -15.20 15.95 9.65
C ASP A 85 -15.57 15.91 8.15
N ASP A 86 -16.00 14.74 7.66
CA ASP A 86 -16.42 14.52 6.28
C ASP A 86 -15.31 14.72 5.22
N PHE A 87 -14.04 14.62 5.60
CA PHE A 87 -12.93 14.66 4.66
C PHE A 87 -12.69 13.31 3.98
N GLY A 88 -12.60 13.31 2.64
CA GLY A 88 -12.17 12.12 1.88
C GLY A 88 -13.20 10.99 1.79
N GLN A 89 -14.46 11.31 1.49
CA GLN A 89 -15.55 10.32 1.44
C GLN A 89 -15.20 9.08 0.59
N PRO A 90 -15.28 7.85 1.14
CA PRO A 90 -15.05 6.64 0.37
C PRO A 90 -16.11 6.51 -0.73
N SER A 91 -15.67 6.10 -1.92
CA SER A 91 -16.54 5.85 -3.08
C SER A 91 -16.82 4.35 -3.23
N HIS A 92 -18.05 4.02 -3.61
CA HIS A 92 -18.50 2.67 -3.97
C HIS A 92 -18.73 2.50 -5.48
N THR A 93 -18.38 3.50 -6.29
CA THR A 93 -18.61 3.49 -7.74
C THR A 93 -17.30 3.33 -8.52
N LYS A 94 -16.23 2.90 -7.85
CA LYS A 94 -14.93 2.70 -8.49
C LYS A 94 -14.92 1.32 -9.15
N ASP A 95 -14.40 1.25 -10.36
CA ASP A 95 -14.17 0.00 -11.07
C ASP A 95 -12.69 -0.42 -10.99
N GLY A 96 -12.39 -1.63 -11.45
CA GLY A 96 -11.04 -2.17 -11.54
C GLY A 96 -10.56 -2.85 -10.25
N ALA A 97 -9.35 -3.41 -10.32
CA ALA A 97 -8.75 -4.21 -9.26
C ALA A 97 -8.72 -3.47 -7.91
N TYR A 98 -8.93 -4.23 -6.84
CA TYR A 98 -8.71 -3.79 -5.46
C TYR A 98 -7.82 -4.81 -4.73
N PRO A 99 -6.88 -4.37 -3.89
CA PRO A 99 -5.99 -5.30 -3.20
C PRO A 99 -6.74 -6.37 -2.41
N LEU A 100 -6.31 -7.63 -2.58
CA LEU A 100 -6.74 -8.75 -1.75
C LEU A 100 -6.04 -8.64 -0.41
N ARG A 101 -6.79 -8.40 0.66
CA ARG A 101 -6.23 -8.36 2.01
C ARG A 101 -6.46 -9.68 2.72
N ALA A 102 -5.42 -10.27 3.31
CA ALA A 102 -5.51 -11.57 3.96
C ALA A 102 -4.62 -11.66 5.21
N ASN A 103 -4.99 -12.49 6.18
CA ASN A 103 -4.12 -12.89 7.29
C ASN A 103 -3.19 -14.04 6.87
N TYR A 104 -1.99 -14.06 7.45
CA TYR A 104 -1.07 -15.19 7.37
C TYR A 104 -1.73 -16.47 7.91
N GLU A 105 -1.43 -17.60 7.29
CA GLU A 105 -1.99 -18.94 7.53
C GLU A 105 -3.49 -19.12 7.21
N GLU A 106 -4.27 -18.05 7.10
CA GLU A 106 -5.69 -18.12 6.74
C GLU A 106 -5.94 -17.89 5.24
N GLY A 107 -5.52 -16.74 4.71
CA GLY A 107 -5.73 -16.36 3.31
C GLY A 107 -4.48 -16.45 2.45
N TYR A 108 -3.29 -16.43 3.05
CA TYR A 108 -2.03 -16.68 2.38
C TYR A 108 -1.05 -17.42 3.30
N ASN A 109 -0.11 -18.17 2.71
CA ASN A 109 0.95 -18.86 3.41
C ASN A 109 2.28 -18.57 2.73
N LEU A 110 3.35 -18.61 3.52
CA LEU A 110 4.73 -18.40 3.11
C LEU A 110 5.58 -19.52 3.70
N SER A 111 6.58 -19.98 2.97
CA SER A 111 7.47 -21.04 3.43
C SER A 111 8.82 -20.95 2.74
N LEU A 112 9.89 -21.31 3.44
CA LEU A 112 11.20 -21.47 2.83
C LEU A 112 11.23 -22.72 1.94
N THR A 113 11.83 -22.60 0.75
CA THR A 113 12.19 -23.74 -0.10
C THR A 113 13.56 -24.28 0.27
N ASP A 114 13.89 -25.48 -0.22
CA ASP A 114 15.21 -26.09 -0.04
C ASP A 114 16.33 -25.25 -0.66
N ASP A 115 16.02 -24.49 -1.72
CA ASP A 115 16.95 -23.58 -2.40
C ASP A 115 17.11 -22.23 -1.68
N GLY A 116 16.41 -22.00 -0.57
CA GLY A 116 16.46 -20.75 0.20
C GLY A 116 15.61 -19.61 -0.36
N ASP A 117 14.75 -19.88 -1.35
CA ASP A 117 13.71 -18.97 -1.82
C ASP A 117 12.51 -18.96 -0.86
N VAL A 118 11.71 -17.90 -0.89
CA VAL A 118 10.44 -17.85 -0.15
C VAL A 118 9.29 -18.18 -1.10
N ALA A 119 8.68 -19.36 -0.93
CA ALA A 119 7.49 -19.76 -1.66
C ALA A 119 6.24 -19.11 -1.04
N PHE A 120 5.27 -18.77 -1.89
CA PHE A 120 3.96 -18.29 -1.46
C PHE A 120 2.84 -19.21 -1.92
N ARG A 121 1.74 -19.21 -1.16
CA ARG A 121 0.44 -19.76 -1.56
C ARG A 121 -0.65 -18.79 -1.14
N ILE A 122 -1.31 -18.15 -2.11
CA ILE A 122 -2.42 -17.21 -1.89
C ILE A 122 -3.73 -17.93 -2.23
N SER A 123 -4.68 -17.91 -1.32
CA SER A 123 -6.03 -18.45 -1.55
C SER A 123 -6.92 -17.37 -2.16
N ALA A 124 -6.86 -17.24 -3.49
CA ALA A 124 -7.60 -16.23 -4.22
C ALA A 124 -9.13 -16.47 -4.18
N LYS A 125 -9.56 -17.74 -4.23
CA LYS A 125 -10.97 -18.16 -4.12
C LYS A 125 -11.10 -19.43 -3.27
N PRO A 126 -12.29 -19.81 -2.79
CA PRO A 126 -12.48 -21.06 -2.06
C PRO A 126 -11.89 -22.26 -2.83
N TYR A 127 -10.99 -23.01 -2.17
CA TYR A 127 -10.28 -24.18 -2.71
C TYR A 127 -9.38 -23.93 -3.94
N LYS A 128 -9.16 -22.67 -4.35
CA LYS A 128 -8.32 -22.31 -5.50
C LYS A 128 -7.16 -21.43 -5.02
N HIS A 129 -5.95 -21.84 -5.37
CA HIS A 129 -4.73 -21.21 -4.87
C HIS A 129 -3.80 -20.81 -6.01
N VAL A 130 -3.16 -19.66 -5.85
CA VAL A 130 -2.03 -19.21 -6.68
C VAL A 130 -0.75 -19.45 -5.90
N LYS A 131 0.27 -20.00 -6.56
CA LYS A 131 1.54 -20.39 -5.95
C LYS A 131 2.70 -19.91 -6.79
N GLY A 132 3.84 -19.74 -6.14
CA GLY A 132 5.09 -19.35 -6.78
C GLY A 132 6.13 -19.01 -5.75
N VAL A 133 7.08 -18.16 -6.14
CA VAL A 133 8.16 -17.67 -5.27
C VAL A 133 8.16 -16.14 -5.24
N LEU A 134 8.53 -15.58 -4.10
CA LEU A 134 8.70 -14.13 -3.95
C LEU A 134 10.02 -13.69 -4.58
N LYS A 135 10.00 -12.54 -5.25
CA LYS A 135 11.20 -11.83 -5.74
C LYS A 135 11.13 -10.39 -5.26
N GLY A 136 12.27 -9.80 -4.91
CA GLY A 136 12.33 -8.47 -4.34
C GLY A 136 13.72 -8.15 -3.82
N ASP A 137 13.81 -7.05 -3.09
CA ASP A 137 15.06 -6.59 -2.46
C ASP A 137 15.57 -7.61 -1.42
N ASP A 138 16.90 -7.81 -1.38
CA ASP A 138 17.54 -8.76 -0.48
C ASP A 138 17.28 -8.42 1.00
N ALA A 139 17.22 -7.14 1.38
CA ALA A 139 16.94 -6.74 2.75
C ALA A 139 15.49 -7.05 3.15
N HIS A 140 14.53 -6.91 2.24
CA HIS A 140 13.14 -7.32 2.49
C HIS A 140 13.03 -8.84 2.60
N LEU A 141 13.71 -9.58 1.72
CA LEU A 141 13.76 -11.04 1.79
C LEU A 141 14.41 -11.51 3.09
N ASP A 142 15.51 -10.91 3.52
CA ASP A 142 16.19 -11.29 4.76
C ASP A 142 15.32 -11.08 5.99
N ILE A 143 14.60 -9.95 6.08
CA ILE A 143 13.64 -9.72 7.17
C ILE A 143 12.53 -10.78 7.14
N LEU A 144 12.00 -11.10 5.96
CA LEU A 144 10.93 -12.08 5.85
C LEU A 144 11.40 -13.51 6.19
N LYS A 145 12.60 -13.90 5.75
CA LYS A 145 13.22 -15.18 6.09
C LYS A 145 13.49 -15.29 7.58
N ASN A 146 13.94 -14.21 8.21
CA ASN A 146 14.06 -14.13 9.67
C ASN A 146 12.68 -14.33 10.33
N ALA A 147 11.64 -13.64 9.87
CA ALA A 147 10.27 -13.80 10.38
C ALA A 147 9.68 -15.21 10.20
N LEU A 148 10.19 -16.01 9.25
CA LEU A 148 9.80 -17.41 9.04
C LEU A 148 10.56 -18.39 9.93
N THR A 149 11.70 -18.00 10.49
CA THR A 149 12.64 -18.91 11.17
C THR A 149 12.89 -18.54 12.62
N SER A 150 12.47 -17.35 13.05
CA SER A 150 12.66 -16.83 14.40
C SER A 150 11.42 -16.11 14.91
N ASP A 151 11.38 -15.88 16.22
CA ASP A 151 10.30 -15.16 16.89
C ASP A 151 10.55 -13.64 16.98
N GLU A 152 11.61 -13.12 16.34
CA GLU A 152 11.94 -11.68 16.34
C GLU A 152 10.90 -10.86 15.55
N TRP A 153 10.36 -11.46 14.49
CA TRP A 153 9.38 -10.83 13.61
C TRP A 153 8.16 -11.72 13.46
N LYS A 154 6.98 -11.16 13.69
CA LYS A 154 5.70 -11.84 13.46
C LYS A 154 5.13 -11.45 12.10
N ILE A 155 4.85 -12.45 11.27
CA ILE A 155 4.15 -12.27 9.99
C ILE A 155 2.66 -11.99 10.25
N GLY A 156 2.12 -10.96 9.61
CA GLY A 156 0.78 -10.45 9.84
C GLY A 156 -0.13 -10.51 8.61
N THR A 157 -0.79 -9.38 8.35
CA THR A 157 -1.64 -9.25 7.15
C THR A 157 -0.79 -8.97 5.92
N ALA A 158 -1.26 -9.42 4.76
CA ALA A 158 -0.69 -9.02 3.48
C ALA A 158 -1.77 -8.49 2.55
N GLU A 159 -1.34 -7.68 1.58
CA GLU A 159 -2.14 -7.22 0.45
C GLU A 159 -1.54 -7.74 -0.85
N ALA A 160 -2.29 -8.53 -1.61
CA ALA A 160 -1.92 -8.90 -2.98
C ALA A 160 -2.62 -7.94 -3.96
N LEU A 161 -1.85 -7.30 -4.83
CA LEU A 161 -2.34 -6.29 -5.77
C LEU A 161 -1.60 -6.35 -7.10
N PHE A 162 -2.07 -5.57 -8.06
CA PHE A 162 -1.38 -5.36 -9.33
C PHE A 162 -0.89 -3.92 -9.40
N HIS A 163 0.41 -3.74 -9.62
CA HIS A 163 1.04 -2.45 -9.89
C HIS A 163 1.60 -2.47 -11.32
N ASP A 164 1.08 -1.60 -12.19
CA ASP A 164 1.41 -1.58 -13.62
C ASP A 164 1.34 -2.97 -14.27
N ASP A 165 0.22 -3.66 -14.04
CA ASP A 165 -0.06 -5.04 -14.47
C ASP A 165 0.87 -6.12 -13.90
N ASN A 166 1.78 -5.78 -12.97
CA ASN A 166 2.64 -6.76 -12.29
C ASN A 166 2.04 -7.15 -10.93
N PRO A 167 1.91 -8.46 -10.64
CA PRO A 167 1.38 -8.92 -9.36
C PRO A 167 2.42 -8.76 -8.25
N GLU A 168 2.00 -8.17 -7.14
CA GLU A 168 2.81 -7.94 -5.94
C GLU A 168 2.12 -8.46 -4.68
N LEU A 169 2.92 -8.76 -3.66
CA LEU A 169 2.47 -9.08 -2.32
C LEU A 169 3.18 -8.17 -1.31
N HIS A 170 2.40 -7.35 -0.62
CA HIS A 170 2.87 -6.44 0.41
C HIS A 170 2.57 -7.05 1.77
N VAL A 171 3.59 -7.56 2.46
CA VAL A 171 3.49 -8.33 3.71
C VAL A 171 3.81 -7.43 4.89
N ASN A 172 2.89 -7.33 5.85
CA ASN A 172 3.18 -6.67 7.13
C ASN A 172 3.88 -7.63 8.08
N VAL A 173 5.03 -7.21 8.59
CA VAL A 173 5.77 -7.87 9.66
C VAL A 173 5.87 -6.96 10.87
N THR A 174 5.73 -7.52 12.06
CA THR A 174 5.79 -6.78 13.33
C THR A 174 6.97 -7.26 14.16
N ASN A 175 7.86 -6.36 14.55
CA ASN A 175 8.95 -6.72 15.46
C ASN A 175 8.37 -7.01 16.85
N THR A 176 8.82 -8.09 17.48
CA THR A 176 8.27 -8.54 18.78
C THR A 176 8.93 -7.85 19.98
N GLU A 177 10.11 -7.27 19.80
CA GLU A 177 10.87 -6.62 20.89
C GLU A 177 10.92 -5.09 20.75
N GLN A 178 10.90 -4.58 19.52
CA GLN A 178 11.03 -3.16 19.22
C GLN A 178 9.68 -2.46 19.14
N THR A 179 9.64 -1.24 19.68
CA THR A 179 8.49 -0.35 19.61
C THR A 179 8.90 1.01 19.04
N VAL A 180 7.94 1.69 18.44
CA VAL A 180 8.05 3.08 18.01
C VAL A 180 7.24 3.97 18.94
N ARG A 181 7.66 5.23 19.12
CA ARG A 181 6.91 6.16 19.99
C ARG A 181 5.58 6.51 19.36
N ASP A 182 4.57 6.72 20.20
CA ASP A 182 3.30 7.31 19.74
C ASP A 182 3.52 8.68 19.10
N LYS A 183 2.67 9.03 18.12
CA LYS A 183 2.74 10.29 17.37
C LYS A 183 2.73 11.53 18.29
N GLN A 184 1.96 11.51 19.37
CA GLN A 184 1.83 12.63 20.31
C GLN A 184 3.06 12.77 21.22
N ASN A 185 3.84 11.70 21.36
CA ASN A 185 5.04 11.64 22.19
C ASN A 185 6.33 11.59 21.36
N SER A 186 6.23 11.77 20.03
CA SER A 186 7.42 11.82 19.17
C SER A 186 8.24 13.06 19.50
N ARG A 187 9.56 12.86 19.61
CA ARG A 187 10.54 13.92 19.89
C ARG A 187 11.31 14.36 18.65
N THR A 188 10.99 13.74 17.53
CA THR A 188 11.64 13.97 16.25
C THR A 188 10.57 14.24 15.21
N VAL A 189 10.76 15.30 14.43
CA VAL A 189 9.92 15.65 13.30
C VAL A 189 10.79 15.66 12.05
N VAL A 190 10.27 15.11 10.95
CA VAL A 190 10.91 15.25 9.64
C VAL A 190 10.22 16.38 8.90
N GLY A 191 10.91 17.50 8.75
CA GLY A 191 10.48 18.57 7.86
C GLY A 191 10.79 18.17 6.42
N VAL A 192 9.80 18.30 5.54
CA VAL A 192 9.95 18.07 4.11
C VAL A 192 9.74 19.38 3.39
N ASP A 193 10.78 19.86 2.71
CA ASP A 193 10.70 21.00 1.80
C ASP A 193 10.79 20.49 0.37
N VAL A 194 9.78 20.83 -0.43
CA VAL A 194 9.68 20.41 -1.83
C VAL A 194 9.84 21.66 -2.68
N ASN A 195 10.92 21.70 -3.45
CA ASN A 195 11.16 22.71 -4.45
C ASN A 195 11.08 22.10 -5.85
N GLU A 196 11.21 22.95 -6.86
CA GLU A 196 11.11 22.53 -8.26
C GLU A 196 12.22 21.56 -8.70
N ASP A 197 13.40 21.68 -8.11
CA ASP A 197 14.60 20.92 -8.48
C ASP A 197 15.12 20.04 -7.36
N ASN A 198 14.49 20.03 -6.19
CA ASN A 198 14.87 19.15 -5.10
C ASN A 198 13.76 18.87 -4.08
N VAL A 199 13.96 17.80 -3.32
CA VAL A 199 13.25 17.53 -2.08
C VAL A 199 14.29 17.46 -0.97
N ALA A 200 14.16 18.32 0.03
CA ALA A 200 14.97 18.27 1.25
C ALA A 200 14.16 17.68 2.40
N LEU A 201 14.73 16.68 3.07
CA LEU A 201 14.19 16.08 4.29
C LEU A 201 15.15 16.37 5.43
N THR A 202 14.69 17.04 6.47
CA THR A 202 15.49 17.33 7.67
C THR A 202 14.81 16.75 8.90
N ALA A 203 15.51 15.83 9.57
CA ALA A 203 15.08 15.33 10.87
C ALA A 203 15.53 16.32 11.96
N LEU A 204 14.57 16.79 12.74
CA LEU A 204 14.73 17.77 13.81
C LEU A 204 14.33 17.14 15.14
N SER A 205 15.10 17.39 16.19
CA SER A 205 14.71 17.14 17.58
C SER A 205 14.72 18.44 18.39
N GLU A 206 14.36 18.36 19.68
CA GLU A 206 14.50 19.49 20.61
C GLU A 206 15.93 20.06 20.67
N ASN A 207 16.94 19.24 20.36
CA ASN A 207 18.35 19.62 20.43
C ASN A 207 18.89 20.19 19.10
N GLY A 208 18.09 20.22 18.04
CA GLY A 208 18.45 20.77 16.73
C GLY A 208 18.29 19.78 15.58
N VAL A 209 19.14 19.92 14.55
CA VAL A 209 19.12 19.07 13.36
C VAL A 209 19.85 17.77 13.65
N GLU A 210 19.16 16.64 13.49
CA GLU A 210 19.73 15.29 13.61
C GLU A 210 20.43 14.87 12.31
N ASN A 211 19.74 15.05 11.18
CA ASN A 211 20.30 14.73 9.86
C ASN A 211 19.51 15.45 8.76
N THR A 212 20.10 15.56 7.56
CA THR A 212 19.45 16.10 6.37
C THR A 212 19.79 15.26 5.14
N LEU A 213 18.76 14.93 4.36
CA LEU A 213 18.86 14.31 3.04
C LEU A 213 18.32 15.30 2.01
N VAL A 214 19.08 15.56 0.95
CA VAL A 214 18.63 16.35 -0.19
C VAL A 214 18.66 15.46 -1.42
N ILE A 215 17.52 15.35 -2.10
CA ILE A 215 17.37 14.63 -3.36
C ILE A 215 17.21 15.69 -4.46
N ASP A 216 18.25 15.89 -5.26
CA ASP A 216 18.25 16.85 -6.36
C ASP A 216 17.84 16.16 -7.68
N PHE A 217 17.04 16.85 -8.48
CA PHE A 217 16.64 16.48 -9.86
C PHE A 217 16.68 17.72 -10.77
N PRO A 218 17.89 18.23 -11.07
CA PRO A 218 18.08 19.50 -11.75
C PRO A 218 17.57 19.50 -13.21
N GLU A 219 17.31 18.34 -13.82
CA GLU A 219 16.85 18.25 -15.22
C GLU A 219 15.56 19.02 -15.48
N ILE A 220 14.63 19.04 -14.51
CA ILE A 220 13.34 19.77 -14.64
C ILE A 220 13.59 21.27 -14.83
N LYS A 221 14.52 21.83 -14.04
CA LYS A 221 14.90 23.25 -14.14
C LYS A 221 15.59 23.56 -15.46
N PHE A 222 16.43 22.65 -15.96
CA PHE A 222 17.07 22.80 -17.27
C PHE A 222 16.04 22.85 -18.40
N GLU A 223 15.08 21.93 -18.43
CA GLU A 223 14.02 21.91 -19.44
C GLU A 223 13.12 23.14 -19.32
N ARG A 224 12.70 23.54 -18.11
CA ARG A 224 11.91 24.77 -17.93
C ARG A 224 12.69 26.01 -18.40
N HIS A 225 13.97 26.12 -18.06
CA HIS A 225 14.80 27.23 -18.52
C HIS A 225 14.96 27.26 -20.04
N ARG A 226 15.05 26.09 -20.68
CA ARG A 226 15.05 25.94 -22.14
C ARG A 226 13.74 26.45 -22.74
N TYR A 227 12.58 25.98 -22.27
CA TYR A 227 11.27 26.46 -22.73
C TYR A 227 11.07 27.95 -22.48
N PHE A 228 11.46 28.46 -21.32
CA PHE A 228 11.43 29.89 -21.00
C PHE A 228 12.28 30.72 -21.98
N THR A 229 13.50 30.25 -22.29
CA THR A 229 14.40 30.91 -23.24
C THR A 229 13.82 30.91 -24.66
N MET A 230 13.24 29.78 -25.09
CA MET A 230 12.54 29.69 -26.38
C MET A 230 11.36 30.66 -26.44
N ARG A 231 10.48 30.66 -25.42
CA ARG A 231 9.34 31.59 -25.33
C ARG A 231 9.78 33.05 -25.43
N LYS A 232 10.80 33.45 -24.64
CA LYS A 232 11.33 34.81 -24.65
C LYS A 232 11.88 35.22 -26.02
N ARG A 233 12.57 34.30 -26.72
CA ARG A 233 13.07 34.55 -28.09
C ARG A 233 11.93 34.70 -29.11
N VAL A 234 10.89 33.86 -29.01
CA VAL A 234 9.70 33.93 -29.87
C VAL A 234 8.95 35.25 -29.69
N GLN A 235 8.72 35.66 -28.43
CA GLN A 235 8.10 36.94 -28.09
C GLN A 235 8.94 38.14 -28.59
N ASN A 236 10.26 38.13 -28.37
CA ASN A 236 11.15 39.19 -28.86
C ASN A 236 11.16 39.31 -30.40
N ALA A 237 10.86 38.22 -31.12
CA ALA A 237 10.75 38.22 -32.57
C ALA A 237 9.35 38.63 -33.09
N GLY A 238 8.44 39.06 -32.20
CA GLY A 238 7.07 39.48 -32.56
C GLY A 238 6.21 38.32 -33.08
N LYS A 239 6.55 37.08 -32.73
CA LYS A 239 5.79 35.89 -33.11
C LYS A 239 4.97 35.41 -31.92
N ASP A 240 3.73 35.02 -32.19
CA ASP A 240 2.87 34.40 -31.18
C ASP A 240 3.43 33.03 -30.80
N SER A 241 3.48 32.77 -29.49
CA SER A 241 3.89 31.49 -28.94
C SER A 241 2.68 30.56 -28.87
N ILE A 242 2.80 29.37 -29.46
CA ILE A 242 1.75 28.32 -29.47
C ILE A 242 1.38 27.79 -28.06
N HIS A 243 2.08 28.24 -27.02
CA HIS A 243 1.82 27.91 -25.61
C HIS A 243 1.04 29.01 -24.87
N ASP A 244 0.05 29.62 -25.52
CA ASP A 244 -0.94 30.48 -24.86
C ASP A 244 -2.14 29.63 -24.40
N THR A 245 -1.92 28.76 -23.41
CA THR A 245 -2.99 28.26 -22.51
C THR A 245 -2.36 27.47 -21.38
N LEU A 246 -2.33 28.08 -20.19
CA LEU A 246 -2.62 27.48 -18.89
C LEU A 246 -2.98 28.62 -17.94
#